data_AF-A0A7C5WWJ8-F1
#
_entry.id   AF-A0A7C5WWJ8-F1
#
_cell.length_a   1.000
_cell.length_b   1.000
_cell.length_c   1.000
_cell.angle_alpha   90.00
_cell.angle_beta   90.00
_cell.angle_gamma   90.00
#
_symmetry.space_group_name_H-M   'P 1'
#
loop_
_entity.id
_entity.type
_entity.pdbx_description
1 polymer ?
#
loop_
_entity_poly.entity_id
_entity_poly.type
_entity_poly.pdbx_seq_one_letter_code
_entity_poly.pdbx_strand_id
1 'polypeptide(L)'
;MKKFSIVFMGLFLVIGMGASYASTPNNQIFSVDNANGKITAKSIEKAFNESGMQVDVNNDMNSIFEKRYKKVHHKSYNLAIFRNNASLTKLINKYPSIGLITPLSMSIYSDDAKNTINISTLSLKGMARITKIPETDPDLIAYAKLLDAALHNALPNGTYLKPGKSVKASNKSLTTDFTTEFELEDGMSVIEAKESFEEEFEGEIGPVGFLVPKKYKLQEDVLKEKGDYDFYDTYSIIRFNVIFPVSKDHPDAGSYAPFSLAVYKKKGDDTVHIGYPSIDNWIDDLGITDKAVIAEVKKTQQMMSDILAELTE
;
A
#
# COMPACT_ATOMS: atom_id res chain seq x y z
N MET A 1 74.56 -13.35 -22.75
CA MET A 1 73.23 -13.29 -23.40
C MET A 1 72.16 -13.36 -22.32
N LYS A 2 71.52 -12.22 -22.02
CA LYS A 2 70.47 -12.08 -21.00
C LYS A 2 69.15 -12.63 -21.57
N LYS A 3 68.49 -13.56 -20.87
CA LYS A 3 67.12 -13.98 -21.17
C LYS A 3 66.18 -13.30 -20.17
N PHE A 4 65.36 -12.38 -20.68
CA PHE A 4 64.19 -11.86 -20.00
C PHE A 4 63.07 -12.90 -20.12
N SER A 5 62.56 -13.41 -19.00
CA SER A 5 61.25 -14.07 -18.97
C SER A 5 60.25 -13.08 -18.38
N ILE A 6 59.32 -12.69 -19.25
CA ILE A 6 58.18 -11.82 -18.98
C ILE A 6 57.18 -12.60 -18.13
N VAL A 7 56.84 -12.05 -16.97
CA VAL A 7 55.75 -12.52 -16.10
C VAL A 7 54.43 -12.02 -16.70
N PHE A 8 53.57 -12.96 -17.11
CA PHE A 8 52.18 -12.68 -17.48
C PHE A 8 51.37 -12.43 -16.20
N MET A 9 51.15 -11.16 -15.86
CA MET A 9 50.24 -10.75 -14.80
C MET A 9 48.85 -10.59 -15.41
N GLY A 10 48.03 -11.65 -15.31
CA GLY A 10 46.64 -11.64 -15.74
C GLY A 10 45.82 -10.72 -14.85
N LEU A 11 45.46 -9.55 -15.37
CA LEU A 11 44.53 -8.62 -14.74
C LEU A 11 43.10 -9.13 -14.96
N PHE A 12 42.54 -9.83 -13.96
CA PHE A 12 41.11 -10.15 -13.93
C PHE A 12 40.33 -8.87 -13.63
N LEU A 13 39.87 -8.21 -14.69
CA LEU A 13 38.93 -7.09 -14.61
C LEU A 13 37.54 -7.68 -14.37
N VAL A 14 37.18 -7.86 -13.10
CA VAL A 14 35.79 -8.15 -12.70
C VAL A 14 35.01 -6.87 -12.98
N ILE A 15 34.38 -6.81 -14.15
CA ILE A 15 33.36 -5.83 -14.46
C ILE A 15 32.19 -6.16 -13.54
N GLY A 16 32.16 -5.52 -12.38
CA GLY A 16 30.95 -5.44 -11.57
C GLY A 16 29.87 -4.84 -12.46
N MET A 17 28.89 -5.65 -12.83
CA MET A 17 27.60 -5.15 -13.30
C MET A 17 26.99 -4.41 -12.10
N GLY A 18 27.39 -3.15 -11.92
CA GLY A 18 26.61 -2.19 -11.18
C GLY A 18 25.30 -2.07 -11.94
N ALA A 19 24.28 -2.79 -11.49
CA ALA A 19 22.91 -2.48 -11.83
C ALA A 19 22.74 -0.99 -11.49
N SER A 20 22.79 -0.16 -12.53
CA SER A 20 22.40 1.23 -12.42
C SER A 20 20.92 1.16 -12.08
N TYR A 21 20.58 1.24 -10.79
CA TYR A 21 19.22 1.44 -10.35
C TYR A 21 18.77 2.77 -10.94
N ALA A 22 18.17 2.73 -12.13
CA ALA A 22 17.30 3.80 -12.57
C ALA A 22 16.35 4.05 -11.40
N SER A 23 16.24 5.31 -10.94
CA SER A 23 15.54 5.62 -9.69
C SER A 23 14.15 5.00 -9.73
N THR A 24 13.91 4.01 -8.89
CA THR A 24 12.63 3.31 -8.81
C THR A 24 11.55 4.33 -8.44
N PRO A 25 10.41 4.38 -9.13
CA PRO A 25 9.31 5.28 -8.75
C PRO A 25 8.69 4.83 -7.41
N ASN A 26 8.00 5.72 -6.70
CA ASN A 26 7.29 5.37 -5.46
C ASN A 26 6.14 4.39 -5.74
N ASN A 27 5.37 4.66 -6.80
CA ASN A 27 4.39 3.75 -7.41
C ASN A 27 5.06 2.95 -8.54
N GLN A 28 4.91 1.62 -8.56
CA GLN A 28 5.40 0.75 -9.62
C GLN A 28 4.24 0.09 -10.38
N ILE A 29 4.36 0.00 -11.70
CA ILE A 29 3.38 -0.68 -12.56
C ILE A 29 4.09 -1.82 -13.29
N PHE A 30 3.61 -3.04 -13.09
CA PHE A 30 4.08 -4.25 -13.77
C PHE A 30 3.06 -4.66 -14.83
N SER A 31 3.52 -4.86 -16.07
CA SER A 31 2.65 -4.97 -17.26
C SER A 31 3.04 -6.14 -18.14
N VAL A 32 2.06 -6.80 -18.74
CA VAL A 32 2.27 -7.84 -19.75
C VAL A 32 1.20 -7.76 -20.84
N ASP A 33 1.56 -8.19 -22.05
CA ASP A 33 0.57 -8.45 -23.11
C ASP A 33 -0.47 -9.46 -22.62
N ASN A 34 -1.73 -9.13 -22.85
CA ASN A 34 -2.86 -9.99 -22.50
C ASN A 34 -3.87 -10.02 -23.65
N ALA A 35 -3.40 -9.95 -24.90
CA ALA A 35 -4.28 -9.97 -26.08
C ALA A 35 -5.13 -11.25 -26.16
N ASN A 36 -4.63 -12.36 -25.59
CA ASN A 36 -5.36 -13.63 -25.51
C ASN A 36 -6.35 -13.73 -24.32
N GLY A 37 -6.38 -12.72 -23.44
CA GLY A 37 -7.28 -12.65 -22.29
C GLY A 37 -7.10 -13.75 -21.24
N LYS A 38 -5.98 -14.48 -21.23
CA LYS A 38 -5.75 -15.61 -20.31
C LYS A 38 -5.48 -15.16 -18.88
N ILE A 39 -4.88 -13.99 -18.70
CA ILE A 39 -4.57 -13.45 -17.38
C ILE A 39 -5.76 -12.61 -16.90
N THR A 40 -6.22 -12.89 -15.69
CA THR A 40 -7.38 -12.26 -15.06
C THR A 40 -7.05 -11.82 -13.64
N ALA A 41 -7.87 -10.95 -13.04
CA ALA A 41 -7.71 -10.59 -11.62
C ALA A 41 -7.72 -11.81 -10.69
N LYS A 42 -8.50 -12.86 -11.01
CA LYS A 42 -8.54 -14.11 -10.24
C LYS A 42 -7.26 -14.95 -10.38
N SER A 43 -6.67 -15.01 -11.58
CA SER A 43 -5.40 -15.73 -11.76
C SER A 43 -4.25 -15.01 -11.07
N ILE A 44 -4.28 -13.67 -11.05
CA ILE A 44 -3.31 -12.83 -10.33
C ILE A 44 -3.42 -13.06 -8.82
N GLU A 45 -4.63 -13.02 -8.27
CA GLU A 45 -4.89 -13.32 -6.85
C GLU A 45 -4.36 -14.70 -6.46
N LYS A 46 -4.65 -15.72 -7.27
CA LYS A 46 -4.13 -17.08 -7.06
C LYS A 46 -2.59 -17.10 -7.01
N ALA A 47 -1.93 -16.45 -7.96
CA ALA A 47 -0.46 -16.42 -8.02
C ALA A 47 0.17 -15.66 -6.84
N PHE A 48 -0.45 -14.57 -6.38
CA PHE A 48 -0.04 -13.86 -5.17
C PHE A 48 -0.14 -14.76 -3.93
N ASN A 49 -1.30 -15.41 -3.74
CA ASN A 49 -1.52 -16.34 -2.63
C ASN A 49 -0.52 -17.51 -2.65
N GLU A 50 -0.23 -18.09 -3.81
CA GLU A 50 0.78 -19.15 -3.99
C GLU A 50 2.21 -18.67 -3.69
N SER A 51 2.47 -17.37 -3.83
CA SER A 51 3.74 -16.73 -3.47
C SER A 51 3.82 -16.31 -1.99
N GLY A 52 2.79 -16.63 -1.19
CA GLY A 52 2.69 -16.22 0.21
C GLY A 52 2.30 -14.76 0.42
N MET A 53 1.89 -14.05 -0.64
CA MET A 53 1.29 -12.72 -0.56
C MET A 53 -0.22 -12.91 -0.46
N GLN A 54 -0.72 -13.03 0.77
CA GLN A 54 -2.13 -13.27 1.05
C GLN A 54 -2.97 -12.11 0.54
N VAL A 55 -3.84 -12.37 -0.44
CA VAL A 55 -4.84 -11.43 -0.95
C VAL A 55 -6.14 -11.67 -0.20
N ASP A 56 -6.57 -10.67 0.57
CA ASP A 56 -7.76 -10.77 1.42
C ASP A 56 -9.01 -10.15 0.76
N VAL A 57 -8.81 -9.19 -0.16
CA VAL A 57 -9.88 -8.55 -0.94
C VAL A 57 -9.41 -8.39 -2.39
N ASN A 58 -10.28 -8.70 -3.34
CA ASN A 58 -10.11 -8.45 -4.77
C ASN A 58 -11.45 -8.09 -5.40
N ASN A 59 -11.78 -6.80 -5.38
CA ASN A 59 -13.09 -6.30 -5.79
C ASN A 59 -13.09 -5.88 -7.25
N ASP A 60 -14.02 -6.43 -8.03
CA ASP A 60 -14.35 -5.93 -9.36
C ASP A 60 -15.06 -4.57 -9.24
N MET A 61 -14.30 -3.52 -9.53
CA MET A 61 -14.77 -2.16 -9.42
C MET A 61 -15.76 -1.80 -10.53
N ASN A 62 -15.69 -2.45 -11.68
CA ASN A 62 -16.64 -2.20 -12.77
C ASN A 62 -18.05 -2.61 -12.35
N SER A 63 -18.21 -3.73 -11.64
CA SER A 63 -19.51 -4.14 -11.07
C SER A 63 -20.10 -3.09 -10.11
N ILE A 64 -19.25 -2.46 -9.29
CA ILE A 64 -19.65 -1.43 -8.33
C ILE A 64 -19.97 -0.12 -9.06
N PHE A 65 -19.10 0.30 -9.97
CA PHE A 65 -19.22 1.54 -10.72
C PHE A 65 -20.42 1.53 -11.66
N GLU A 66 -20.70 0.41 -12.31
CA GLU A 66 -21.88 0.25 -13.14
C GLU A 66 -23.16 0.40 -12.30
N LYS A 67 -23.21 -0.20 -11.11
CA LYS A 67 -24.38 -0.08 -10.22
C LYS A 67 -24.59 1.36 -9.75
N ARG A 68 -23.53 2.02 -9.31
CA ARG A 68 -23.58 3.34 -8.63
C ARG A 68 -23.59 4.52 -9.59
N TYR A 69 -22.84 4.45 -10.68
CA TYR A 69 -22.58 5.57 -11.59
C TYR A 69 -23.08 5.31 -13.03
N LYS A 70 -23.59 4.10 -13.33
CA LYS A 70 -24.07 3.70 -14.66
C LYS A 70 -23.00 3.87 -15.75
N LYS A 71 -21.74 3.75 -15.35
CA LYS A 71 -20.57 3.98 -16.19
C LYS A 71 -19.34 3.27 -15.61
N VAL A 72 -18.50 2.77 -16.51
CA VAL A 72 -17.17 2.24 -16.24
C VAL A 72 -16.11 2.96 -17.09
N HIS A 73 -14.84 2.86 -16.70
CA HIS A 73 -13.73 3.54 -17.40
C HIS A 73 -12.80 2.61 -18.17
N HIS A 74 -12.65 1.37 -17.68
CA HIS A 74 -11.73 0.37 -18.23
C HIS A 74 -12.49 -0.92 -18.51
N LYS A 75 -12.04 -1.75 -19.46
CA LYS A 75 -12.64 -3.08 -19.68
C LYS A 75 -12.55 -3.98 -18.44
N SER A 76 -11.45 -3.91 -17.69
CA SER A 76 -11.29 -4.56 -16.40
C SER A 76 -10.60 -3.64 -15.41
N TYR A 77 -11.14 -3.56 -14.20
CA TYR A 77 -10.58 -2.77 -13.12
C TYR A 77 -10.94 -3.40 -11.77
N ASN A 78 -9.92 -3.82 -11.04
CA ASN A 78 -10.06 -4.36 -9.70
C ASN A 78 -9.21 -3.56 -8.72
N LEU A 79 -9.70 -3.46 -7.50
CA LEU A 79 -8.91 -3.02 -6.35
C LEU A 79 -8.75 -4.19 -5.40
N ALA A 80 -7.52 -4.43 -4.98
CA ALA A 80 -7.18 -5.54 -4.12
C ALA A 80 -6.24 -5.10 -3.01
N ILE A 81 -6.28 -5.82 -1.89
CA ILE A 81 -5.37 -5.63 -0.77
C ILE A 81 -4.68 -6.95 -0.46
N PHE A 82 -3.42 -6.87 -0.05
CA PHE A 82 -2.61 -8.03 0.25
C PHE A 82 -1.59 -7.78 1.35
N ARG A 83 -1.09 -8.86 1.96
CA ARG A 83 -0.06 -8.83 2.99
C ARG A 83 0.80 -10.09 2.99
N ASN A 84 1.96 -10.02 3.64
CA ASN A 84 2.74 -11.19 4.01
C ASN A 84 2.99 -11.20 5.53
N ASN A 85 2.33 -12.11 6.24
CA ASN A 85 2.40 -12.14 7.71
C ASN A 85 3.84 -12.35 8.23
N ALA A 86 4.65 -13.16 7.55
CA ALA A 86 6.04 -13.41 7.97
C ALA A 86 6.92 -12.15 7.87
N SER A 87 6.77 -11.36 6.83
CA SER A 87 7.43 -10.05 6.70
C SER A 87 6.93 -9.07 7.76
N LEU A 88 5.61 -9.03 7.97
CA LEU A 88 5.00 -8.18 8.99
C LEU A 88 5.50 -8.50 10.40
N THR A 89 5.57 -9.79 10.79
CA THR A 89 6.10 -10.20 12.09
C THR A 89 7.53 -9.68 12.35
N LYS A 90 8.36 -9.55 11.31
CA LYS A 90 9.73 -9.03 11.45
C LYS A 90 9.80 -7.51 11.57
N LEU A 91 8.83 -6.82 10.99
CA LEU A 91 8.83 -5.36 10.85
C LEU A 91 8.04 -4.65 11.95
N ILE A 92 6.87 -5.17 12.36
CA ILE A 92 5.93 -4.43 13.22
C ILE A 92 6.57 -3.95 14.53
N ASN A 93 7.22 -4.83 15.30
CA ASN A 93 7.84 -4.42 16.58
C ASN A 93 9.00 -3.44 16.39
N LYS A 94 9.73 -3.52 15.26
CA LYS A 94 10.84 -2.59 14.93
C LYS A 94 10.34 -1.24 14.47
N TYR A 95 9.27 -1.26 13.68
CA TYR A 95 8.73 -0.13 12.95
C TYR A 95 7.20 -0.16 13.02
N PRO A 96 6.60 0.39 14.09
CA PRO A 96 5.14 0.49 14.20
C PRO A 96 4.50 1.25 13.04
N SER A 97 5.27 2.02 12.26
CA SER A 97 4.78 2.69 11.06
C SER A 97 4.47 1.76 9.88
N ILE A 98 4.84 0.49 9.92
CA ILE A 98 4.48 -0.49 8.86
C ILE A 98 2.96 -0.64 8.69
N GLY A 99 2.19 -0.34 9.74
CA GLY A 99 0.72 -0.30 9.72
C GLY A 99 0.15 0.70 8.72
N LEU A 100 0.89 1.77 8.40
CA LEU A 100 0.48 2.78 7.41
C LEU A 100 0.35 2.22 5.99
N ILE A 101 0.92 1.04 5.74
CA ILE A 101 0.81 0.32 4.47
C ILE A 101 0.37 -1.14 4.67
N THR A 102 -0.25 -1.46 5.81
CA THR A 102 -0.74 -2.81 6.10
C THR A 102 -2.26 -2.80 6.20
N PRO A 103 -2.97 -3.41 5.24
CA PRO A 103 -2.45 -4.17 4.09
C PRO A 103 -1.88 -3.24 3.01
N LEU A 104 -1.03 -3.82 2.15
CA LEU A 104 -0.65 -3.15 0.90
C LEU A 104 -1.83 -3.19 -0.05
N SER A 105 -1.93 -2.18 -0.91
CA SER A 105 -2.98 -2.08 -1.92
C SER A 105 -2.41 -2.22 -3.33
N MET A 106 -3.25 -2.72 -4.23
CA MET A 106 -2.98 -2.74 -5.67
C MET A 106 -4.24 -2.47 -6.48
N SER A 107 -4.07 -1.91 -7.68
CA SER A 107 -5.05 -2.10 -8.75
C SER A 107 -4.58 -3.16 -9.73
N ILE A 108 -5.56 -3.85 -10.30
CA ILE A 108 -5.38 -4.76 -11.44
C ILE A 108 -6.26 -4.23 -12.56
N TYR A 109 -5.68 -3.86 -13.69
CA TYR A 109 -6.43 -3.15 -14.73
C TYR A 109 -5.94 -3.44 -16.14
N SER A 110 -6.85 -3.36 -17.11
CA SER A 110 -6.49 -3.44 -18.52
C SER A 110 -6.12 -2.07 -19.08
N ASP A 111 -5.07 -2.02 -19.89
CA ASP A 111 -4.87 -0.93 -20.86
C ASP A 111 -5.38 -1.43 -22.21
N ASP A 112 -6.60 -1.01 -22.54
CA ASP A 112 -7.35 -1.51 -23.68
C ASP A 112 -6.72 -1.10 -25.02
N ALA A 113 -6.03 0.05 -25.05
CA ALA A 113 -5.33 0.52 -26.25
C ALA A 113 -4.09 -0.33 -26.55
N LYS A 114 -3.42 -0.85 -25.51
CA LYS A 114 -2.22 -1.68 -25.64
C LYS A 114 -2.50 -3.18 -25.55
N ASN A 115 -3.73 -3.59 -25.26
CA ASN A 115 -4.10 -4.98 -24.96
C ASN A 115 -3.25 -5.59 -23.82
N THR A 116 -2.89 -4.79 -22.81
CA THR A 116 -2.10 -5.27 -21.67
C THR A 116 -2.96 -5.38 -20.42
N ILE A 117 -2.53 -6.25 -19.50
CA ILE A 117 -2.99 -6.23 -18.11
C ILE A 117 -1.86 -5.74 -17.22
N ASN A 118 -2.21 -4.93 -16.23
CA ASN A 118 -1.28 -4.22 -15.38
C ASN A 118 -1.62 -4.48 -13.91
N ILE A 119 -0.59 -4.52 -13.07
CA ILE A 119 -0.70 -4.45 -11.61
C ILE A 119 0.05 -3.19 -11.17
N SER A 120 -0.61 -2.29 -10.45
CA SER A 120 0.09 -1.19 -9.76
C SER A 120 0.15 -1.44 -8.26
N THR A 121 1.27 -1.18 -7.63
CA THR A 121 1.41 -1.18 -6.17
C THR A 121 2.61 -0.33 -5.74
N LEU A 122 2.83 -0.14 -4.44
CA LEU A 122 4.01 0.56 -3.94
C LEU A 122 5.29 -0.24 -4.24
N SER A 123 6.36 0.48 -4.59
CA SER A 123 7.71 -0.08 -4.67
C SER A 123 8.38 -0.11 -3.29
N LEU A 124 9.57 -0.71 -3.18
CA LEU A 124 10.42 -0.59 -1.99
C LEU A 124 10.57 0.87 -1.53
N LYS A 125 10.84 1.77 -2.48
CA LYS A 125 10.98 3.20 -2.22
C LYS A 125 9.66 3.83 -1.75
N GLY A 126 8.54 3.47 -2.35
CA GLY A 126 7.21 3.93 -1.93
C GLY A 126 6.86 3.48 -0.51
N MET A 127 7.11 2.21 -0.21
CA MET A 127 6.92 1.63 1.13
C MET A 127 7.80 2.33 2.17
N ALA A 128 9.11 2.46 1.90
CA ALA A 128 10.07 3.14 2.77
C ALA A 128 9.68 4.59 3.02
N ARG A 129 9.26 5.31 1.97
CA ARG A 129 8.86 6.72 2.04
C ARG A 129 7.67 6.94 2.98
N ILE A 130 6.58 6.19 2.81
CA ILE A 130 5.37 6.37 3.62
C ILE A 130 5.61 5.93 5.08
N THR A 131 6.27 4.79 5.26
CA THR A 131 6.50 4.22 6.60
C THR A 131 7.66 4.85 7.35
N LYS A 132 8.50 5.65 6.68
CA LYS A 132 9.79 6.16 7.20
C LYS A 132 10.76 5.05 7.61
N ILE A 133 10.52 3.79 7.22
CA ILE A 133 11.47 2.69 7.39
C ILE A 133 12.62 2.92 6.40
N PRO A 134 13.89 2.77 6.82
CA PRO A 134 15.01 2.91 5.91
C PRO A 134 14.86 2.00 4.68
N GLU A 135 15.04 2.55 3.47
CA GLU A 135 15.02 1.76 2.23
C GLU A 135 16.09 0.65 2.24
N THR A 136 17.13 0.82 3.06
CA THR A 136 18.22 -0.13 3.29
C THR A 136 17.91 -1.18 4.36
N ASP A 137 16.74 -1.13 5.02
CA ASP A 137 16.37 -2.14 6.01
C ASP A 137 16.23 -3.53 5.36
N PRO A 138 16.92 -4.55 5.88
CA PRO A 138 16.96 -5.86 5.23
C PRO A 138 15.60 -6.57 5.21
N ASP A 139 14.74 -6.34 6.19
CA ASP A 139 13.42 -6.98 6.25
C ASP A 139 12.44 -6.30 5.30
N LEU A 140 12.52 -4.98 5.14
CA LEU A 140 11.73 -4.26 4.12
C LEU A 140 12.19 -4.63 2.70
N ILE A 141 13.49 -4.75 2.46
CA ILE A 141 14.04 -5.26 1.18
C ILE A 141 13.55 -6.68 0.91
N ALA A 142 13.54 -7.56 1.92
CA ALA A 142 13.05 -8.92 1.77
C ALA A 142 11.55 -8.94 1.42
N TYR A 143 10.75 -8.08 2.03
CA TYR A 143 9.34 -7.95 1.70
C TYR A 143 9.13 -7.47 0.26
N ALA A 144 9.89 -6.45 -0.18
CA ALA A 144 9.85 -5.98 -1.56
C ALA A 144 10.25 -7.05 -2.59
N LYS A 145 11.24 -7.90 -2.27
CA LYS A 145 11.63 -9.03 -3.12
C LYS A 145 10.55 -10.09 -3.23
N LEU A 146 9.82 -10.37 -2.15
CA LEU A 146 8.67 -11.28 -2.19
C LEU A 146 7.56 -10.73 -3.09
N LEU A 147 7.29 -9.42 -3.01
CA LEU A 147 6.35 -8.74 -3.89
C LEU A 147 6.78 -8.81 -5.36
N ASP A 148 8.05 -8.52 -5.66
CA ASP A 148 8.62 -8.63 -7.01
C ASP A 148 8.47 -10.05 -7.58
N ALA A 149 8.76 -11.08 -6.77
CA ALA A 149 8.56 -12.47 -7.18
C ALA A 149 7.08 -12.79 -7.45
N ALA A 150 6.16 -12.31 -6.60
CA ALA A 150 4.72 -12.49 -6.79
C ALA A 150 4.22 -11.81 -8.07
N LEU A 151 4.73 -10.61 -8.40
CA LEU A 151 4.41 -9.91 -9.65
C LEU A 151 4.85 -10.70 -10.88
N HIS A 152 6.08 -11.24 -10.88
CA HIS A 152 6.59 -12.07 -11.98
C HIS A 152 5.86 -13.41 -12.11
N ASN A 153 5.43 -14.01 -11.00
CA ASN A 153 4.61 -15.22 -11.01
C ASN A 153 3.20 -14.94 -11.56
N ALA A 154 2.61 -13.80 -11.19
CA ALA A 154 1.27 -13.41 -11.61
C ALA A 154 1.21 -12.99 -13.08
N LEU A 155 2.24 -12.27 -13.56
CA LEU A 155 2.38 -11.82 -14.94
C LEU A 155 3.67 -12.38 -15.57
N PRO A 156 3.69 -13.65 -16.02
CA PRO A 156 4.87 -14.23 -16.64
C PRO A 156 5.32 -13.43 -17.88
N ASN A 157 6.62 -13.12 -17.97
CA ASN A 157 7.21 -12.22 -18.99
C ASN A 157 6.76 -10.76 -18.88
N GLY A 158 6.15 -10.37 -17.76
CA GLY A 158 5.84 -8.98 -17.49
C GLY A 158 7.09 -8.12 -17.34
N THR A 159 6.91 -6.81 -17.47
CA THR A 159 7.96 -5.82 -17.30
C THR A 159 7.46 -4.61 -16.54
N TYR A 160 8.37 -3.94 -15.84
CA TYR A 160 8.07 -2.67 -15.20
C TYR A 160 7.92 -1.55 -16.25
N LEU A 161 6.82 -0.82 -16.18
CA LEU A 161 6.64 0.37 -16.99
C LEU A 161 7.56 1.49 -16.49
N LYS A 162 8.07 2.30 -17.43
CA LYS A 162 8.88 3.47 -17.09
C LYS A 162 8.01 4.48 -16.33
N PRO A 163 8.53 5.12 -15.27
CA PRO A 163 7.82 6.17 -14.56
C PRO A 163 7.34 7.26 -15.53
N GLY A 164 6.12 7.74 -15.33
CA GLY A 164 5.67 8.98 -15.96
C GLY A 164 6.55 10.15 -15.52
N LYS A 165 6.63 11.21 -16.33
CA LYS A 165 7.43 12.43 -16.05
C LYS A 165 6.94 13.25 -14.84
N SER A 166 5.94 12.77 -14.10
CA SER A 166 5.10 13.60 -13.23
C SER A 166 5.37 13.50 -11.74
N VAL A 167 6.36 12.73 -11.29
CA VAL A 167 6.72 12.65 -9.85
C VAL A 167 7.30 13.99 -9.42
N LYS A 168 6.56 14.74 -8.60
CA LYS A 168 7.02 16.00 -8.01
C LYS A 168 7.49 15.75 -6.59
N ALA A 169 8.71 16.16 -6.28
CA ALA A 169 9.15 16.23 -4.89
C ALA A 169 8.26 17.23 -4.14
N SER A 170 7.79 16.83 -2.97
CA SER A 170 6.83 17.58 -2.17
C SER A 170 7.30 17.58 -0.72
N ASN A 171 7.29 18.76 -0.10
CA ASN A 171 7.66 18.94 1.31
C ASN A 171 6.46 18.75 2.25
N LYS A 172 5.31 18.30 1.73
CA LYS A 172 4.12 18.07 2.52
C LYS A 172 4.27 16.83 3.40
N SER A 173 3.50 16.76 4.48
CA SER A 173 3.47 15.58 5.33
C SER A 173 3.04 14.35 4.53
N LEU A 174 3.73 13.24 4.75
CA LEU A 174 3.47 11.95 4.12
C LEU A 174 2.37 11.17 4.85
N THR A 175 2.07 11.58 6.08
CA THR A 175 1.15 10.93 7.01
C THR A 175 0.29 11.98 7.69
N THR A 176 -0.90 11.58 8.08
CA THR A 176 -1.73 12.28 9.07
C THR A 176 -1.73 11.42 10.32
N ASP A 177 -1.28 11.98 11.43
CA ASP A 177 -1.03 11.26 12.68
C ASP A 177 -1.81 11.94 13.82
N PHE A 178 -2.39 11.13 14.71
CA PHE A 178 -3.11 11.53 15.91
C PHE A 178 -2.61 10.71 17.10
N THR A 179 -2.75 11.26 18.29
CA THR A 179 -2.47 10.56 19.55
C THR A 179 -3.55 10.89 20.55
N THR A 180 -3.98 9.91 21.32
CA THR A 180 -4.95 10.09 22.41
C THR A 180 -4.63 9.15 23.58
N GLU A 181 -5.27 9.34 24.71
CA GLU A 181 -5.28 8.41 25.83
C GLU A 181 -6.71 7.94 26.01
N PHE A 182 -6.94 6.63 26.08
CA PHE A 182 -8.29 6.12 26.32
C PHE A 182 -8.67 6.28 27.78
N GLU A 183 -9.77 7.00 28.03
CA GLU A 183 -10.39 7.05 29.35
C GLU A 183 -10.98 5.68 29.68
N LEU A 184 -10.50 5.07 30.77
CA LEU A 184 -11.00 3.77 31.23
C LEU A 184 -11.99 4.01 32.38
N GLU A 185 -13.24 3.65 32.17
CA GLU A 185 -14.22 3.57 33.26
C GLU A 185 -13.81 2.46 34.26
N ASP A 186 -14.31 2.53 35.50
CA ASP A 186 -13.98 1.55 36.54
C ASP A 186 -14.29 0.11 36.09
N GLY A 187 -13.24 -0.70 35.97
CA GLY A 187 -13.34 -2.09 35.54
C GLY A 187 -13.26 -2.32 34.02
N MET A 188 -13.19 -1.26 33.22
CA MET A 188 -13.01 -1.32 31.78
C MET A 188 -11.54 -1.63 31.43
N SER A 189 -11.34 -2.61 30.57
CA SER A 189 -10.05 -2.90 29.97
C SER A 189 -9.75 -1.97 28.81
N VAL A 190 -8.45 -1.78 28.51
CA VAL A 190 -8.03 -1.00 27.33
C VAL A 190 -8.53 -1.58 26.00
N ILE A 191 -8.84 -2.88 25.96
CA ILE A 191 -9.42 -3.53 24.78
C ILE A 191 -10.89 -3.13 24.61
N GLU A 192 -11.66 -3.06 25.69
CA GLU A 192 -13.05 -2.59 25.64
C GLU A 192 -13.11 -1.11 25.23
N ALA A 193 -12.23 -0.26 25.78
CA ALA A 193 -12.16 1.14 25.36
C ALA A 193 -11.80 1.29 23.87
N LYS A 194 -10.87 0.46 23.37
CA LYS A 194 -10.55 0.39 21.93
C LYS A 194 -11.76 -0.03 21.11
N GLU A 195 -12.52 -1.04 21.55
CA GLU A 195 -13.70 -1.51 20.82
C GLU A 195 -14.81 -0.44 20.76
N SER A 196 -15.00 0.34 21.83
CA SER A 196 -15.88 1.51 21.83
C SER A 196 -15.44 2.58 20.83
N PHE A 197 -14.14 2.95 20.84
CA PHE A 197 -13.58 3.89 19.86
C PHE A 197 -13.82 3.41 18.42
N GLU A 198 -13.61 2.11 18.16
CA GLU A 198 -13.79 1.54 16.82
C GLU A 198 -15.25 1.51 16.38
N GLU A 199 -16.19 1.22 17.28
CA GLU A 199 -17.62 1.29 17.00
C GLU A 199 -18.04 2.71 16.62
N GLU A 200 -17.61 3.70 17.39
CA GLU A 200 -17.89 5.12 17.12
C GLU A 200 -17.24 5.58 15.82
N PHE A 201 -15.96 5.27 15.62
CA PHE A 201 -15.22 5.59 14.40
C PHE A 201 -15.90 4.99 13.15
N GLU A 202 -16.27 3.70 13.19
CA GLU A 202 -16.97 3.05 12.08
C GLU A 202 -18.37 3.64 11.86
N GLY A 203 -19.05 4.04 12.94
CA GLY A 203 -20.32 4.75 12.95
C GLY A 203 -20.28 6.12 12.29
N GLU A 204 -19.18 6.86 12.44
CA GLU A 204 -19.01 8.22 11.88
C GLU A 204 -18.53 8.21 10.41
N ILE A 205 -17.63 7.29 10.03
CA ILE A 205 -17.08 7.29 8.66
C ILE A 205 -18.07 6.72 7.63
N GLY A 206 -18.95 5.80 8.04
CA GLY A 206 -19.93 5.14 7.16
C GLY A 206 -20.91 6.11 6.50
N PRO A 207 -21.62 6.98 7.26
CA PRO A 207 -22.56 7.96 6.75
C PRO A 207 -21.96 8.94 5.73
N VAL A 208 -20.68 9.30 5.87
CA VAL A 208 -19.98 10.20 4.93
C VAL A 208 -19.37 9.45 3.71
N GLY A 209 -19.63 8.14 3.62
CA GLY A 209 -19.43 7.32 2.44
C GLY A 209 -18.10 6.58 2.38
N PHE A 210 -17.38 6.48 3.50
CA PHE A 210 -16.27 5.52 3.62
C PHE A 210 -16.80 4.10 3.79
N LEU A 211 -16.00 3.16 3.34
CA LEU A 211 -16.22 1.73 3.53
C LEU A 211 -14.93 1.12 4.06
N VAL A 212 -15.09 0.10 4.89
CA VAL A 212 -14.00 -0.70 5.43
C VAL A 212 -14.04 -2.09 4.77
N PRO A 213 -13.40 -2.29 3.60
CA PRO A 213 -13.28 -3.61 3.00
C PRO A 213 -12.74 -4.70 3.95
N LYS A 214 -11.81 -4.33 4.84
CA LYS A 214 -11.20 -5.25 5.79
C LYS A 214 -10.59 -4.50 6.97
N LYS A 215 -10.66 -5.13 8.14
CA LYS A 215 -9.94 -4.77 9.36
C LYS A 215 -9.08 -5.96 9.80
N TYR A 216 -7.95 -5.69 10.42
CA TYR A 216 -7.00 -6.68 10.91
C TYR A 216 -6.65 -6.37 12.36
N LYS A 217 -6.61 -7.40 13.21
CA LYS A 217 -6.09 -7.30 14.58
C LYS A 217 -4.67 -7.85 14.58
N LEU A 218 -3.66 -7.07 14.17
CA LEU A 218 -2.31 -7.57 13.89
C LEU A 218 -1.61 -8.16 15.12
N GLN A 219 -1.88 -7.63 16.32
CA GLN A 219 -1.39 -8.22 17.58
C GLN A 219 -1.84 -9.68 17.75
N GLU A 220 -3.10 -9.97 17.43
CA GLU A 220 -3.70 -11.31 17.50
C GLU A 220 -3.35 -12.15 16.25
N ASP A 221 -3.64 -11.62 15.06
CA ASP A 221 -3.59 -12.32 13.79
C ASP A 221 -2.17 -12.63 13.33
N VAL A 222 -1.24 -11.69 13.52
CA VAL A 222 0.11 -11.74 12.94
C VAL A 222 1.16 -12.01 14.02
N LEU A 223 1.07 -11.31 15.15
CA LEU A 223 2.03 -11.44 16.24
C LEU A 223 1.68 -12.57 17.22
N LYS A 224 0.47 -13.14 17.13
CA LYS A 224 0.01 -14.27 17.97
C LYS A 224 0.17 -13.98 19.45
N GLU A 225 -0.18 -12.77 19.87
CA GLU A 225 -0.03 -12.24 21.24
C GLU A 225 1.42 -12.07 21.74
N LYS A 226 2.41 -12.28 20.88
CA LYS A 226 3.85 -12.15 21.22
C LYS A 226 4.40 -10.75 20.91
N GLY A 227 3.56 -9.83 20.43
CA GLY A 227 3.97 -8.46 20.16
C GLY A 227 4.07 -7.60 21.41
N ASP A 228 4.73 -6.45 21.25
CA ASP A 228 4.93 -5.44 22.30
C ASP A 228 3.75 -4.47 22.43
N TYR A 229 2.56 -4.91 22.04
CA TYR A 229 1.35 -4.11 21.95
C TYR A 229 0.24 -4.66 22.82
N ASP A 230 -0.52 -3.75 23.47
CA ASP A 230 -1.81 -4.10 24.05
C ASP A 230 -2.79 -4.42 22.92
N PHE A 231 -2.77 -3.61 21.87
CA PHE A 231 -3.44 -3.87 20.60
C PHE A 231 -2.69 -3.22 19.44
N TYR A 232 -2.88 -3.77 18.25
CA TYR A 232 -2.39 -3.17 17.01
C TYR A 232 -3.36 -3.57 15.90
N ASP A 233 -4.20 -2.64 15.50
CA ASP A 233 -5.24 -2.87 14.52
C ASP A 233 -4.98 -2.02 13.28
N THR A 234 -5.31 -2.56 12.11
CA THR A 234 -5.28 -1.79 10.87
C THR A 234 -6.57 -1.94 10.07
N TYR A 235 -6.96 -0.83 9.47
CA TYR A 235 -8.13 -0.72 8.61
C TYR A 235 -7.68 -0.55 7.18
N SER A 236 -8.32 -1.25 6.25
CA SER A 236 -8.31 -0.91 4.83
C SER A 236 -9.56 -0.09 4.54
N ILE A 237 -9.41 1.20 4.19
CA ILE A 237 -10.52 2.15 4.02
C ILE A 237 -10.58 2.68 2.58
N ILE A 238 -11.79 2.80 2.04
CA ILE A 238 -12.01 3.37 0.69
C ILE A 238 -13.23 4.27 0.64
N ARG A 239 -13.20 5.28 -0.24
CA ARG A 239 -14.35 6.11 -0.59
C ARG A 239 -14.57 6.11 -2.11
N PHE A 240 -15.66 5.49 -2.56
CA PHE A 240 -15.88 5.28 -4.01
C PHE A 240 -16.04 6.57 -4.81
N ASN A 241 -16.56 7.63 -4.18
CA ASN A 241 -16.70 8.95 -4.80
C ASN A 241 -15.35 9.57 -5.21
N VAL A 242 -14.24 9.12 -4.63
CA VAL A 242 -12.89 9.55 -4.99
C VAL A 242 -12.28 8.64 -6.05
N ILE A 243 -12.27 7.34 -5.79
CA ILE A 243 -11.55 6.40 -6.67
C ILE A 243 -12.21 6.27 -8.04
N PHE A 244 -13.53 6.43 -8.16
CA PHE A 244 -14.21 6.40 -9.46
C PHE A 244 -13.66 7.46 -10.43
N PRO A 245 -13.75 8.78 -10.15
CA PRO A 245 -13.23 9.79 -11.07
C PRO A 245 -11.70 9.74 -11.21
N VAL A 246 -10.94 9.41 -10.16
CA VAL A 246 -9.48 9.29 -10.24
C VAL A 246 -9.07 8.16 -11.19
N SER A 247 -9.73 7.00 -11.08
CA SER A 247 -9.36 5.80 -11.83
C SER A 247 -9.45 5.99 -13.34
N LYS A 248 -10.26 6.94 -13.83
CA LYS A 248 -10.40 7.22 -15.26
C LYS A 248 -9.06 7.49 -15.94
N ASP A 249 -8.25 8.38 -15.35
CA ASP A 249 -6.98 8.83 -15.91
C ASP A 249 -5.78 8.24 -15.12
N HIS A 250 -6.02 7.75 -13.90
CA HIS A 250 -5.04 7.12 -13.02
C HIS A 250 -5.56 5.78 -12.48
N PRO A 251 -5.73 4.74 -13.33
CA PRO A 251 -6.09 3.41 -12.84
C PRO A 251 -5.04 2.84 -11.89
N ASP A 252 -3.81 3.35 -11.94
CA ASP A 252 -2.73 3.02 -11.03
C ASP A 252 -2.91 3.58 -9.60
N ALA A 253 -3.92 4.41 -9.36
CA ALA A 253 -4.26 4.92 -8.02
C ALA A 253 -4.62 3.83 -6.99
N GLY A 254 -4.94 2.61 -7.43
CA GLY A 254 -5.13 1.47 -6.53
C GLY A 254 -3.89 1.05 -5.74
N SER A 255 -2.70 1.57 -6.07
CA SER A 255 -1.50 1.43 -5.21
C SER A 255 -1.67 2.10 -3.84
N TYR A 256 -2.64 3.00 -3.72
CA TYR A 256 -2.90 3.76 -2.50
C TYR A 256 -4.39 3.74 -2.08
N ALA A 257 -5.25 3.04 -2.83
CA ALA A 257 -6.68 2.85 -2.55
C ALA A 257 -7.05 1.37 -2.61
N PRO A 258 -7.63 0.78 -1.55
CA PRO A 258 -7.89 1.34 -0.23
C PRO A 258 -6.62 1.88 0.46
N PHE A 259 -6.74 2.85 1.37
CA PHE A 259 -5.62 3.28 2.20
C PHE A 259 -5.65 2.55 3.54
N SER A 260 -4.49 2.40 4.17
CA SER A 260 -4.40 1.82 5.51
C SER A 260 -4.51 2.89 6.59
N LEU A 261 -5.27 2.63 7.64
CA LEU A 261 -5.24 3.38 8.89
C LEU A 261 -4.81 2.44 10.00
N ALA A 262 -3.79 2.81 10.76
CA ALA A 262 -3.26 2.04 11.88
C ALA A 262 -3.73 2.66 13.20
N VAL A 263 -4.13 1.82 14.15
CA VAL A 263 -4.49 2.18 15.53
C VAL A 263 -3.75 1.22 16.45
N TYR A 264 -2.82 1.71 17.26
CA TYR A 264 -2.03 0.84 18.13
C TYR A 264 -1.66 1.48 19.46
N LYS A 265 -1.48 0.64 20.47
CA LYS A 265 -0.95 1.03 21.78
C LYS A 265 0.10 0.02 22.21
N LYS A 266 1.29 0.51 22.59
CA LYS A 266 2.35 -0.36 23.11
C LYS A 266 2.08 -0.73 24.57
N LYS A 267 2.55 -1.90 24.98
CA LYS A 267 2.50 -2.33 26.38
C LYS A 267 3.26 -1.34 27.26
N GLY A 268 2.62 -0.85 28.30
CA GLY A 268 3.21 0.12 29.23
C GLY A 268 3.38 1.54 28.69
N ASP A 269 2.84 1.83 27.50
CA ASP A 269 2.64 3.18 26.99
C ASP A 269 1.17 3.55 27.22
N ASP A 270 0.86 4.72 27.76
CA ASP A 270 -0.52 5.16 27.96
C ASP A 270 -1.12 5.77 26.69
N THR A 271 -0.28 6.10 25.71
CA THR A 271 -0.69 6.72 24.45
C THR A 271 -1.15 5.70 23.41
N VAL A 272 -2.33 5.97 22.85
CA VAL A 272 -2.83 5.36 21.62
C VAL A 272 -2.34 6.18 20.43
N HIS A 273 -1.78 5.50 19.44
CA HIS A 273 -1.27 6.10 18.22
C HIS A 273 -2.20 5.74 17.05
N ILE A 274 -2.66 6.75 16.32
CA ILE A 274 -3.51 6.58 15.14
C ILE A 274 -2.84 7.28 13.96
N GLY A 275 -2.79 6.64 12.79
CA GLY A 275 -2.20 7.28 11.62
C GLY A 275 -2.57 6.63 10.30
N TYR A 276 -2.55 7.42 9.25
CA TYR A 276 -2.80 6.97 7.88
C TYR A 276 -1.99 7.78 6.84
N PRO A 277 -1.73 7.22 5.64
CA PRO A 277 -1.02 7.95 4.60
C PRO A 277 -1.76 9.20 4.14
N SER A 278 -1.02 10.29 3.97
CA SER A 278 -1.55 11.53 3.38
C SER A 278 -1.95 11.32 1.92
N ILE A 279 -3.02 11.96 1.52
CA ILE A 279 -3.55 11.95 0.16
C ILE A 279 -2.65 12.72 -0.82
N ASP A 280 -1.78 13.58 -0.33
CA ASP A 280 -0.76 14.23 -1.16
C ASP A 280 0.23 13.22 -1.76
N ASN A 281 0.41 12.04 -1.13
CA ASN A 281 1.17 10.95 -1.73
C ASN A 281 0.60 10.53 -3.09
N TRP A 282 -0.74 10.38 -3.18
CA TRP A 282 -1.39 10.07 -4.46
C TRP A 282 -1.15 11.17 -5.48
N ILE A 283 -1.43 12.42 -5.08
CA ILE A 283 -1.44 13.55 -6.00
C ILE A 283 -0.06 13.73 -6.62
N ASP A 284 0.98 13.67 -5.78
CA ASP A 284 2.35 13.94 -6.19
C ASP A 284 2.98 12.74 -6.93
N ASP A 285 2.70 11.51 -6.51
CA ASP A 285 3.29 10.30 -7.13
C ASP A 285 2.59 9.92 -8.44
N LEU A 286 1.27 10.13 -8.54
CA LEU A 286 0.49 9.84 -9.76
C LEU A 286 0.48 11.05 -10.71
N GLY A 287 0.86 12.23 -10.23
CA GLY A 287 0.89 13.44 -11.05
C GLY A 287 -0.49 13.98 -11.38
N ILE A 288 -1.43 13.87 -10.44
CA ILE A 288 -2.81 14.34 -10.64
C ILE A 288 -2.78 15.87 -10.77
N THR A 289 -3.28 16.39 -11.90
CA THR A 289 -3.35 17.84 -12.15
C THR A 289 -4.77 18.40 -12.20
N ASP A 290 -5.78 17.54 -12.31
CA ASP A 290 -7.17 17.97 -12.35
C ASP A 290 -7.57 18.58 -10.99
N LYS A 291 -7.95 19.86 -11.00
CA LYS A 291 -8.27 20.61 -9.79
C LYS A 291 -9.52 20.11 -9.08
N ALA A 292 -10.53 19.64 -9.82
CA ALA A 292 -11.76 19.13 -9.25
C ALA A 292 -11.50 17.77 -8.56
N VAL A 293 -10.70 16.92 -9.20
CA VAL A 293 -10.24 15.66 -8.60
C VAL A 293 -9.43 15.94 -7.33
N ILE A 294 -8.43 16.83 -7.40
CA ILE A 294 -7.62 17.22 -6.23
C ILE A 294 -8.50 17.74 -5.09
N ALA A 295 -9.51 18.55 -5.38
CA ALA A 295 -10.40 19.09 -4.37
C ALA A 295 -11.21 17.99 -3.66
N GLU A 296 -11.78 17.03 -4.40
CA GLU A 296 -12.57 15.93 -3.82
C GLU A 296 -11.69 14.95 -3.02
N VAL A 297 -10.48 14.70 -3.52
CA VAL A 297 -9.45 13.89 -2.87
C VAL A 297 -9.02 14.53 -1.53
N LYS A 298 -8.75 15.84 -1.51
CA LYS A 298 -8.45 16.59 -0.28
C LYS A 298 -9.62 16.67 0.69
N LYS A 299 -10.84 16.85 0.18
CA LYS A 299 -12.06 16.83 0.99
C LYS A 299 -12.21 15.49 1.73
N THR A 300 -11.84 14.40 1.07
CA THR A 300 -11.88 13.05 1.68
C THR A 300 -10.88 12.93 2.83
N GLN A 301 -9.66 13.43 2.68
CA GLN A 301 -8.72 13.49 3.80
C GLN A 301 -9.27 14.36 4.94
N GLN A 302 -9.81 15.54 4.62
CA GLN A 302 -10.35 16.45 5.63
C GLN A 302 -11.47 15.79 6.45
N MET A 303 -12.43 15.11 5.80
CA MET A 303 -13.49 14.37 6.52
C MET A 303 -12.92 13.35 7.52
N MET A 304 -11.91 12.57 7.10
CA MET A 304 -11.27 11.59 7.98
C MET A 304 -10.51 12.27 9.13
N SER A 305 -9.80 13.36 8.83
CA SER A 305 -9.10 14.15 9.84
C SER A 305 -10.05 14.77 10.86
N ASP A 306 -11.19 15.30 10.42
CA ASP A 306 -12.17 15.95 11.31
C ASP A 306 -12.78 14.93 12.26
N ILE A 307 -13.20 13.76 11.74
CA ILE A 307 -13.75 12.66 12.56
C ILE A 307 -12.70 12.19 13.59
N LEU A 308 -11.47 11.94 13.16
CA LEU A 308 -10.43 11.48 14.08
C LEU A 308 -10.04 12.56 15.10
N ALA A 309 -10.03 13.84 14.72
CA ALA A 309 -9.79 14.92 15.67
C ALA A 309 -10.88 14.92 16.77
N GLU A 310 -12.15 14.84 16.39
CA GLU A 310 -13.26 14.80 17.36
C GLU A 310 -13.18 13.58 18.29
N LEU A 311 -12.79 12.41 17.78
CA LEU A 311 -12.65 11.18 18.58
C LEU A 311 -11.35 11.11 19.39
N THR A 312 -10.44 12.06 19.25
CA THR A 312 -9.13 12.04 19.93
C THR A 312 -8.86 13.28 20.80
N GLU A 313 -9.79 14.24 20.83
CA GLU A 313 -9.83 15.40 21.74
C GLU A 313 -10.24 15.01 23.17
#